data_AF-A0A6C0JGX8-F1
#
_entry.id   AF-A0A6C0JGX8-F1
#
_cell.length_a   1.000
_cell.length_b   1.000
_cell.length_c   1.000
_cell.angle_alpha   90.00
_cell.angle_beta   90.00
_cell.angle_gamma   90.00
#
_symmetry.space_group_name_H-M   'P 1'
#
loop_
_entity.id
_entity.type
_entity.pdbx_description
1 polymer ?
#
loop_
_entity_poly.entity_id
_entity_poly.type
_entity_poly.pdbx_seq_one_letter_code
_entity_poly.pdbx_strand_id
1 'polypeptide(L)'
;MGSLFDAKEVKQLAKVYNSAHPKEPPAKSWSDLQARLHSKCAEGTPSCIVSSLMAPPNAPADWAAKRTDWLSSDDIDKVEKQYVKLFEGYYFVGCVPIDFDKKSELSECIVSTLCSMRIDKLAKKGKTRIGIVFNTDTSDGPGEHWIAAFCDIRSELEYPRMTYFDSYAHKPESQIVELMTRWQEQWDAISGQQPMRLSYNNVQHQKKDTECGMYCLYFHWACLMNLPMDKPIPDDVMNAFRNLLFRMPEN
;
A
#
# COMPACT_ATOMS: atom_id res chain seq x y z
N MET A 1 -5.02 11.77 24.21
CA MET A 1 -5.10 10.72 23.17
C MET A 1 -3.75 10.72 22.47
N GLY A 2 -3.01 9.61 22.53
CA GLY A 2 -1.71 9.53 21.85
C GLY A 2 -1.88 9.67 20.34
N SER A 3 -0.91 10.29 19.67
CA SER A 3 -0.86 10.36 18.21
C SER A 3 -0.84 8.95 17.64
N LEU A 4 -1.64 8.69 16.58
CA LEU A 4 -1.59 7.45 15.78
C LEU A 4 -0.18 7.16 15.24
N PHE A 5 0.59 8.23 15.04
CA PHE A 5 1.91 8.24 14.45
C PHE A 5 3.00 8.42 15.51
N ASP A 6 4.12 7.74 15.32
CA ASP A 6 5.30 7.96 16.16
C ASP A 6 5.99 9.31 15.84
N ALA A 7 7.00 9.67 16.63
CA ALA A 7 7.71 10.93 16.43
C ALA A 7 8.44 11.03 15.07
N LYS A 8 8.92 9.90 14.51
CA LYS A 8 9.59 9.88 13.20
C LYS A 8 8.58 10.08 12.08
N GLU A 9 7.42 9.42 12.18
CA GLU A 9 6.33 9.59 11.23
C GLU A 9 5.79 11.01 11.24
N VAL A 10 5.53 11.61 12.42
CA VAL A 10 5.11 13.01 12.52
C VAL A 10 6.15 13.95 11.88
N LYS A 11 7.45 13.70 12.11
CA LYS A 11 8.53 14.48 11.49
C LYS A 11 8.53 14.35 9.96
N GLN A 12 8.28 13.15 9.43
CA GLN A 12 8.20 12.94 7.99
C GLN A 12 6.99 13.64 7.37
N LEU A 13 5.80 13.52 8.00
CA LEU A 13 4.59 14.22 7.54
C LEU A 13 4.78 15.75 7.57
N ALA A 14 5.39 16.28 8.63
CA ALA A 14 5.72 17.70 8.72
C ALA A 14 6.71 18.14 7.63
N LYS A 15 7.72 17.32 7.32
CA LYS A 15 8.66 17.57 6.21
C LYS A 15 7.93 17.63 4.86
N VAL A 16 7.01 16.70 4.61
CA VAL A 16 6.20 16.69 3.37
C VAL A 16 5.36 17.95 3.27
N TYR A 17 4.65 18.32 4.35
CA TYR A 17 3.87 19.55 4.42
C TYR A 17 4.70 20.80 4.13
N ASN A 18 5.82 20.96 4.86
CA ASN A 18 6.70 22.13 4.75
C ASN A 18 7.29 22.28 3.34
N SER A 19 7.60 21.16 2.68
CA SER A 19 8.10 21.16 1.30
C SER A 19 7.06 21.69 0.30
N ALA A 20 5.78 21.44 0.56
CA ALA A 20 4.67 21.95 -0.26
C ALA A 20 4.27 23.40 0.11
N HIS A 21 4.63 23.89 1.30
CA HIS A 21 4.26 25.20 1.82
C HIS A 21 5.49 26.02 2.26
N PRO A 22 6.46 26.29 1.36
CA PRO A 22 7.74 26.91 1.72
C PRO A 22 7.63 28.36 2.23
N LYS A 23 6.48 29.01 2.01
CA LYS A 23 6.22 30.40 2.45
C LYS A 23 5.63 30.49 3.85
N GLU A 24 5.19 29.37 4.43
CA GLU A 24 4.63 29.34 5.77
C GLU A 24 5.71 29.02 6.81
N PRO A 25 5.54 29.42 8.09
CA PRO A 25 6.40 28.92 9.16
C PRO A 25 6.39 27.38 9.16
N PRO A 26 7.51 26.69 9.44
CA PRO A 26 7.53 25.22 9.37
C PRO A 26 6.68 24.59 10.47
N ALA A 27 5.82 23.65 10.10
CA ALA A 27 5.17 22.72 11.03
C ALA A 27 6.22 21.81 11.66
N LYS A 28 6.08 21.53 12.96
CA LYS A 28 7.04 20.74 13.76
C LYS A 28 6.37 19.61 14.54
N SER A 29 5.06 19.66 14.70
CA SER A 29 4.29 18.72 15.51
C SER A 29 3.01 18.27 14.81
N TRP A 30 2.39 17.22 15.34
CA TRP A 30 1.09 16.76 14.86
C TRP A 30 0.01 17.83 15.05
N SER A 31 0.01 18.55 16.17
CA SER A 31 -0.96 19.63 16.42
C SER A 31 -0.79 20.79 15.44
N ASP A 32 0.44 21.09 14.99
CA ASP A 32 0.66 22.09 13.95
C ASP A 32 0.01 21.68 12.63
N LEU A 33 0.17 20.41 12.24
CA LEU A 33 -0.44 19.86 11.03
C LEU A 33 -1.97 19.91 11.12
N GLN A 34 -2.54 19.52 12.25
CA GLN A 34 -3.98 19.60 12.49
C GLN A 34 -4.51 21.04 12.38
N ALA A 35 -3.83 22.00 13.00
CA ALA A 35 -4.24 23.41 12.96
C ALA A 35 -4.20 23.97 11.53
N ARG A 36 -3.15 23.66 10.76
CA ARG A 36 -2.97 24.18 9.40
C ARG A 36 -3.93 23.59 8.39
N LEU A 37 -4.27 22.32 8.56
CA LEU A 37 -5.19 21.62 7.67
C LEU A 37 -6.62 21.63 8.18
N HIS A 38 -6.93 22.36 9.26
CA HIS A 38 -8.25 22.41 9.87
C HIS A 38 -9.36 22.82 8.89
N SER A 39 -9.09 23.76 7.99
CA SER A 39 -10.07 24.20 6.97
C SER A 39 -10.44 23.09 5.98
N LYS A 40 -9.55 22.13 5.73
CA LYS A 40 -9.81 20.95 4.89
C LYS A 40 -10.32 19.76 5.70
N CYS A 41 -9.86 19.65 6.95
CA CYS A 41 -10.10 18.54 7.85
C CYS A 41 -10.63 19.07 9.18
N ALA A 42 -11.89 19.51 9.20
CA ALA A 42 -12.50 20.17 10.36
C ALA A 42 -12.43 19.31 11.63
N GLU A 43 -12.68 18.00 11.50
CA GLU A 43 -12.59 17.03 12.60
C GLU A 43 -11.16 16.64 12.98
N GLY A 44 -10.16 17.06 12.19
CA GLY A 44 -8.74 16.78 12.45
C GLY A 44 -8.40 15.29 12.44
N THR A 45 -9.19 14.46 11.74
CA THR A 45 -9.00 13.01 11.70
C THR A 45 -7.67 12.66 11.02
N PRO A 46 -6.89 11.69 11.54
CA PRO A 46 -5.61 11.33 10.95
C PRO A 46 -5.68 10.98 9.46
N SER A 47 -6.71 10.25 9.04
CA SER A 47 -6.90 9.88 7.63
C SER A 47 -7.10 11.09 6.72
N CYS A 48 -7.89 12.09 7.12
CA CYS A 48 -8.07 13.32 6.37
C CYS A 48 -6.78 14.14 6.30
N ILE A 49 -6.10 14.29 7.44
CA ILE A 49 -4.87 15.07 7.54
C ILE A 49 -3.79 14.46 6.64
N VAL A 50 -3.53 13.15 6.74
CA VAL A 50 -2.50 12.48 5.95
C VAL A 50 -2.86 12.46 4.47
N SER A 51 -4.13 12.23 4.12
CA SER A 51 -4.54 12.25 2.71
C SER A 51 -4.41 13.65 2.09
N SER A 52 -4.63 14.71 2.88
CA SER A 52 -4.42 16.11 2.45
C SER A 52 -2.94 16.47 2.18
N LEU A 53 -2.00 15.64 2.63
CA LEU A 53 -0.56 15.79 2.35
C LEU A 53 -0.14 15.12 1.03
N MET A 54 -1.00 14.30 0.43
CA MET A 54 -0.71 13.68 -0.87
C MET A 54 -0.70 14.73 -1.97
N ALA A 55 0.22 14.56 -2.93
CA ALA A 55 0.16 15.25 -4.20
C ALA A 55 -0.38 14.25 -5.24
N PRO A 56 -1.71 14.12 -5.40
CA PRO A 56 -2.28 13.09 -6.24
C PRO A 56 -1.78 13.24 -7.68
N PRO A 57 -1.37 12.15 -8.35
CA PRO A 57 -1.07 12.16 -9.78
C PRO A 57 -2.33 12.49 -10.59
N ASN A 58 -2.14 12.85 -11.87
CA ASN A 58 -3.26 12.94 -12.79
C ASN A 58 -3.89 11.56 -12.98
N ALA A 59 -5.21 11.53 -13.10
CA ALA A 59 -5.94 10.32 -13.47
C ALA A 59 -5.48 9.77 -14.83
N PRO A 60 -5.64 8.45 -15.07
CA PRO A 60 -5.48 7.87 -16.40
C PRO A 60 -6.29 8.62 -17.45
N ALA A 61 -5.72 8.82 -18.63
CA ALA A 61 -6.39 9.59 -19.70
C ALA A 61 -7.73 8.97 -20.10
N ASP A 62 -7.82 7.63 -20.11
CA ASP A 62 -9.02 6.87 -20.49
C ASP A 62 -10.20 7.11 -19.54
N TRP A 63 -9.95 7.59 -18.32
CA TRP A 63 -11.01 7.95 -17.37
C TRP A 63 -11.86 9.14 -17.82
N ALA A 64 -11.38 9.95 -18.78
CA ALA A 64 -12.19 10.97 -19.42
C ALA A 64 -13.39 10.36 -20.18
N ALA A 65 -13.21 9.17 -20.76
CA ALA A 65 -14.27 8.43 -21.43
C ALA A 65 -15.03 7.53 -20.45
N LYS A 66 -14.31 6.77 -19.62
CA LYS A 66 -14.91 5.86 -18.64
C LYS A 66 -14.10 5.82 -17.36
N ARG A 67 -14.57 6.59 -16.38
CA ARG A 67 -13.95 6.77 -15.06
C ARG A 67 -13.64 5.48 -14.30
N THR A 68 -14.38 4.40 -14.58
CA THR A 68 -14.22 3.11 -13.91
C THR A 68 -13.20 2.20 -14.59
N ASP A 69 -12.52 2.63 -15.65
CA ASP A 69 -11.54 1.76 -16.31
C ASP A 69 -10.40 1.36 -15.37
N TRP A 70 -9.83 0.19 -15.66
CA TRP A 70 -8.81 -0.46 -14.84
C TRP A 70 -7.60 0.43 -14.66
N LEU A 71 -6.96 0.29 -13.50
CA LEU A 71 -5.65 0.89 -13.30
C LEU A 71 -4.59 0.05 -14.01
N SER A 72 -3.64 0.73 -14.66
CA SER A 72 -2.39 0.13 -15.10
C SER A 72 -1.40 0.02 -13.93
N SER A 73 -0.32 -0.76 -14.12
CA SER A 73 0.80 -0.80 -13.17
C SER A 73 1.40 0.60 -12.93
N ASP A 74 1.51 1.43 -13.98
CA ASP A 74 2.01 2.79 -13.87
C ASP A 74 1.12 3.69 -13.00
N ASP A 75 -0.19 3.49 -13.03
CA ASP A 75 -1.13 4.29 -12.24
C ASP A 75 -1.08 3.90 -10.76
N ILE A 76 -0.96 2.60 -10.47
CA ILE A 76 -0.74 2.08 -9.12
C ILE A 76 0.60 2.61 -8.56
N ASP A 77 1.68 2.51 -9.35
CA ASP A 77 3.01 2.99 -8.99
C ASP A 77 3.02 4.49 -8.65
N LYS A 78 2.29 5.32 -9.40
CA LYS A 78 2.20 6.77 -9.15
C LYS A 78 1.56 7.08 -7.79
N VAL A 79 0.53 6.32 -7.41
CA VAL A 79 -0.13 6.48 -6.10
C VAL A 79 0.76 5.95 -4.97
N GLU A 80 1.33 4.76 -5.13
CA GLU A 80 2.23 4.15 -4.14
C GLU A 80 3.46 5.01 -3.84
N LYS A 81 3.99 5.74 -4.84
CA LYS A 81 5.04 6.75 -4.64
C LYS A 81 4.63 7.85 -3.66
N GLN A 82 3.34 8.23 -3.60
CA GLN A 82 2.85 9.18 -2.60
C GLN A 82 2.84 8.53 -1.21
N TYR A 83 2.43 7.26 -1.09
CA TYR A 83 2.47 6.54 0.19
C TYR A 83 3.91 6.42 0.70
N VAL A 84 4.86 6.03 -0.14
CA VAL A 84 6.29 5.95 0.21
C VAL A 84 6.85 7.31 0.66
N LYS A 85 6.37 8.41 0.06
CA LYS A 85 6.76 9.77 0.49
C LYS A 85 6.22 10.12 1.87
N LEU A 86 5.02 9.66 2.23
CA LEU A 86 4.40 9.95 3.52
C LEU A 86 4.94 9.06 4.65
N PHE A 87 5.25 7.81 4.35
CA PHE A 87 5.66 6.80 5.32
C PHE A 87 7.10 6.35 5.06
N GLU A 88 8.08 6.95 5.73
CA GLU A 88 9.51 6.68 5.47
C GLU A 88 9.89 5.20 5.66
N GLY A 89 9.25 4.51 6.61
CA GLY A 89 9.45 3.07 6.85
C GLY A 89 8.74 2.15 5.85
N TYR A 90 7.94 2.70 4.94
CA TYR A 90 7.26 1.93 3.90
C TYR A 90 8.15 1.73 2.67
N TYR A 91 8.06 0.54 2.08
CA TYR A 91 8.71 0.15 0.84
C TYR A 91 7.68 -0.53 -0.06
N PHE A 92 7.39 0.09 -1.19
CA PHE A 92 6.57 -0.54 -2.21
C PHE A 92 7.47 -1.32 -3.17
N VAL A 93 7.20 -2.62 -3.34
CA VAL A 93 7.98 -3.49 -4.23
C VAL A 93 7.72 -3.15 -5.70
N GLY A 94 6.49 -2.79 -6.03
CA GLY A 94 6.03 -2.60 -7.40
C GLY A 94 4.83 -3.49 -7.73
N CYS A 95 4.34 -3.33 -8.96
CA CYS A 95 3.39 -4.24 -9.58
C CYS A 95 4.15 -5.41 -10.22
N VAL A 96 3.90 -6.65 -9.77
CA VAL A 96 4.61 -7.86 -10.23
C VAL A 96 3.64 -8.87 -10.86
N PRO A 97 4.03 -9.61 -11.90
CA PRO A 97 3.20 -10.69 -12.45
C PRO A 97 3.24 -11.92 -11.54
N ILE A 98 2.26 -12.83 -11.64
CA ILE A 98 2.14 -13.99 -10.73
C ILE A 98 3.31 -14.99 -10.85
N ASP A 99 4.02 -14.98 -11.96
CA ASP A 99 5.21 -15.80 -12.22
C ASP A 99 6.50 -15.15 -11.71
N PHE A 100 6.40 -14.24 -10.73
CA PHE A 100 7.52 -13.56 -10.09
C PHE A 100 8.57 -14.49 -9.47
N ASP A 101 8.30 -15.77 -9.24
CA ASP A 101 9.27 -16.72 -8.68
C ASP A 101 9.70 -17.80 -9.69
N LYS A 102 9.48 -17.54 -10.99
CA LYS A 102 9.91 -18.44 -12.06
C LYS A 102 11.43 -18.55 -12.03
N LYS A 103 11.91 -19.77 -11.78
CA LYS A 103 13.34 -20.15 -11.78
C LYS A 103 13.65 -21.02 -12.98
N SER A 104 14.90 -20.96 -13.45
CA SER A 104 15.43 -21.86 -14.45
C SER A 104 15.64 -23.25 -13.86
N GLU A 105 15.88 -24.24 -14.72
CA GLU A 105 16.26 -25.59 -14.31
C GLU A 105 17.52 -25.60 -13.42
N LEU A 106 18.35 -24.56 -13.50
CA LEU A 106 19.54 -24.34 -12.69
C LEU A 106 19.24 -23.56 -11.39
N SER A 107 17.98 -23.38 -11.03
CA SER A 107 17.52 -22.60 -9.86
C SER A 107 17.88 -21.11 -9.91
N GLU A 108 18.21 -20.57 -11.09
CA GLU A 108 18.45 -19.15 -11.28
C GLU A 108 17.12 -18.42 -11.45
N CYS A 109 16.92 -17.30 -10.75
CA CYS A 109 15.72 -16.47 -10.90
C CYS A 109 15.62 -15.95 -12.35
N ILE A 110 14.58 -16.35 -13.08
CA ILE A 110 14.32 -15.87 -14.45
C ILE A 110 13.54 -14.56 -14.41
N VAL A 111 12.54 -14.50 -13.52
CA VAL A 111 11.64 -13.36 -13.40
C VAL A 111 11.75 -12.78 -11.97
N SER A 112 11.83 -11.45 -11.90
CA SER A 112 11.51 -10.59 -10.76
C SER A 112 12.56 -10.19 -9.71
N THR A 113 12.32 -8.96 -9.22
CA THR A 113 12.86 -8.34 -8.01
C THR A 113 12.56 -9.14 -6.74
N LEU A 114 11.47 -9.93 -6.69
CA LEU A 114 11.04 -10.65 -5.48
C LEU A 114 11.81 -11.95 -5.23
N CYS A 115 12.26 -12.64 -6.28
CA CYS A 115 12.99 -13.91 -6.15
C CYS A 115 14.30 -13.76 -5.36
N SER A 116 14.98 -12.61 -5.48
CA SER A 116 16.21 -12.30 -4.73
C SER A 116 16.00 -11.40 -3.51
N MET A 117 14.76 -10.92 -3.28
CA MET A 117 14.48 -9.99 -2.21
C MET A 117 14.53 -10.66 -0.85
N ARG A 118 15.25 -10.00 0.07
CA ARG A 118 15.35 -10.44 1.47
C ARG A 118 14.83 -9.37 2.40
N ILE A 119 13.84 -9.73 3.21
CA ILE A 119 13.21 -8.82 4.17
C ILE A 119 14.19 -8.33 5.24
N ASP A 120 15.21 -9.11 5.61
CA ASP A 120 16.23 -8.69 6.58
C ASP A 120 17.07 -7.52 6.06
N LYS A 121 17.29 -7.47 4.74
CA LYS A 121 18.03 -6.39 4.09
C LYS A 121 17.19 -5.12 3.98
N LEU A 122 15.88 -5.25 3.79
CA LEU A 122 14.94 -4.13 3.84
C LEU A 122 14.85 -3.56 5.26
N ALA A 123 14.70 -4.42 6.27
CA ALA A 123 14.65 -4.02 7.68
C ALA A 123 15.91 -3.25 8.10
N LYS A 124 17.11 -3.73 7.71
CA LYS A 124 18.40 -3.03 7.97
C LYS A 124 18.48 -1.65 7.31
N LYS A 125 17.72 -1.40 6.25
CA LYS A 125 17.58 -0.09 5.59
C LYS A 125 16.47 0.78 6.22
N GLY A 126 15.89 0.34 7.34
CA GLY A 126 14.77 1.03 8.01
C GLY A 126 13.42 0.82 7.34
N LYS A 127 13.29 -0.15 6.42
CA LYS A 127 12.03 -0.48 5.74
C LYS A 127 11.35 -1.62 6.48
N THR A 128 10.30 -1.29 7.23
CA THR A 128 9.60 -2.19 8.15
C THR A 128 8.16 -2.47 7.76
N ARG A 129 7.64 -1.73 6.77
CA ARG A 129 6.35 -1.99 6.13
C ARG A 129 6.60 -2.19 4.64
N ILE A 130 6.12 -3.27 4.07
CA ILE A 130 6.38 -3.66 2.68
C ILE A 130 5.05 -3.94 2.01
N GLY A 131 4.76 -3.24 0.90
CA GLY A 131 3.57 -3.44 0.09
C GLY A 131 3.93 -4.02 -1.27
N ILE A 132 3.06 -4.88 -1.79
CA ILE A 132 3.23 -5.55 -3.09
C ILE A 132 1.87 -5.58 -3.77
N VAL A 133 1.82 -5.23 -5.04
CA VAL A 133 0.65 -5.50 -5.89
C VAL A 133 1.04 -6.57 -6.90
N PHE A 134 0.22 -7.59 -7.06
CA PHE A 134 0.40 -8.62 -8.07
C PHE A 134 -0.68 -8.51 -9.13
N ASN A 135 -0.30 -8.76 -10.38
CA ASN A 135 -1.24 -9.14 -11.42
C ASN A 135 -1.33 -10.68 -11.42
N THR A 136 -2.53 -11.24 -11.40
CA THR A 136 -2.73 -12.69 -11.53
C THR A 136 -2.36 -13.21 -12.91
N ASP A 137 -2.23 -12.32 -13.89
CA ASP A 137 -1.70 -12.67 -15.19
C ASP A 137 -0.18 -12.91 -15.13
N THR A 138 0.28 -13.75 -16.04
CA THR A 138 1.70 -13.98 -16.32
C THR A 138 2.34 -12.76 -16.99
N SER A 139 3.68 -12.69 -17.01
CA SER A 139 4.40 -11.56 -17.61
C SER A 139 4.08 -11.27 -19.08
N ASP A 140 3.49 -12.23 -19.79
CA ASP A 140 3.24 -12.19 -21.24
C ASP A 140 1.76 -11.94 -21.60
N GLY A 141 0.88 -11.77 -20.59
CA GLY A 141 -0.57 -11.59 -20.80
C GLY A 141 -1.07 -10.15 -20.68
N PRO A 142 -2.35 -9.88 -21.05
CA PRO A 142 -2.95 -8.55 -21.07
C PRO A 142 -3.26 -7.95 -19.69
N GLY A 143 -3.12 -8.71 -18.61
CA GLY A 143 -3.56 -8.39 -17.25
C GLY A 143 -4.97 -8.90 -16.97
N GLU A 144 -5.20 -9.50 -15.80
CA GLU A 144 -6.49 -10.14 -15.47
C GLU A 144 -7.10 -9.64 -14.16
N HIS A 145 -6.31 -9.62 -13.07
CA HIS A 145 -6.82 -9.24 -11.76
C HIS A 145 -5.69 -8.71 -10.89
N TRP A 146 -5.99 -7.66 -10.12
CA TRP A 146 -5.04 -7.07 -9.18
C TRP A 146 -5.31 -7.58 -7.77
N ILE A 147 -4.30 -8.15 -7.16
CA ILE A 147 -4.28 -8.62 -5.76
C ILE A 147 -3.11 -7.98 -5.03
N ALA A 148 -3.12 -7.96 -3.70
CA ALA A 148 -2.09 -7.27 -2.93
C ALA A 148 -1.57 -8.11 -1.75
N ALA A 149 -0.38 -7.79 -1.28
CA ALA A 149 0.13 -8.28 -0.01
C ALA A 149 0.83 -7.17 0.77
N PHE A 150 0.68 -7.20 2.09
CA PHE A 150 1.33 -6.24 2.98
C PHE A 150 2.03 -6.95 4.12
N CYS A 151 3.33 -6.70 4.29
CA CYS A 151 4.15 -7.22 5.38
C CYS A 151 4.52 -6.08 6.34
N ASP A 152 4.24 -6.25 7.63
CA ASP A 152 4.53 -5.31 8.69
C ASP A 152 5.37 -6.00 9.78
N ILE A 153 6.62 -5.57 9.92
CA ILE A 153 7.63 -6.13 10.82
C ILE A 153 8.13 -5.09 11.83
N ARG A 154 7.35 -4.03 12.03
CA ARG A 154 7.62 -2.99 13.01
C ARG A 154 7.72 -3.58 14.43
N SER A 155 8.70 -3.11 15.19
CA SER A 155 9.05 -3.66 16.52
C SER A 155 7.99 -3.42 17.59
N GLU A 156 7.11 -2.44 17.40
CA GLU A 156 6.02 -2.11 18.31
C GLU A 156 4.79 -3.02 18.15
N LEU A 157 4.77 -3.89 17.14
CA LEU A 157 3.70 -4.86 16.98
C LEU A 157 3.81 -5.98 18.02
N GLU A 158 2.66 -6.52 18.44
CA GLU A 158 2.62 -7.75 19.26
C GLU A 158 3.30 -8.93 18.54
N TYR A 159 3.08 -9.01 17.23
CA TYR A 159 3.72 -9.95 16.33
C TYR A 159 3.88 -9.31 14.94
N PRO A 160 4.96 -9.63 14.22
CA PRO A 160 5.08 -9.30 12.81
C PRO A 160 3.96 -10.02 12.04
N ARG A 161 3.54 -9.45 10.91
CA ARG A 161 2.44 -10.03 10.11
C ARG A 161 2.65 -9.81 8.63
N MET A 162 2.17 -10.75 7.82
CA MET A 162 2.02 -10.59 6.38
C MET A 162 0.62 -11.01 5.96
N THR A 163 -0.09 -10.10 5.30
CA THR A 163 -1.48 -10.28 4.92
C THR A 163 -1.61 -10.26 3.40
N TYR A 164 -2.22 -11.29 2.83
CA TYR A 164 -2.70 -11.31 1.45
C TYR A 164 -4.09 -10.67 1.35
N PHE A 165 -4.36 -10.00 0.24
CA PHE A 165 -5.62 -9.36 -0.02
C PHE A 165 -6.10 -9.58 -1.47
N ASP A 166 -7.31 -10.10 -1.58
CA ASP A 166 -8.10 -10.13 -2.82
C ASP A 166 -9.44 -9.46 -2.57
N SER A 167 -9.81 -8.47 -3.40
CA SER A 167 -11.08 -7.75 -3.27
C SER A 167 -12.31 -8.65 -3.44
N TYR A 168 -12.20 -9.78 -4.15
CA TYR A 168 -13.22 -10.82 -4.27
C TYR A 168 -13.18 -11.88 -3.16
N ALA A 169 -12.18 -11.81 -2.28
CA ALA A 169 -11.91 -12.78 -1.21
C ALA A 169 -11.64 -14.21 -1.70
N HIS A 170 -10.97 -14.37 -2.85
CA HIS A 170 -10.39 -15.65 -3.21
C HIS A 170 -9.18 -15.96 -2.33
N LYS A 171 -8.83 -17.25 -2.24
CA LYS A 171 -7.63 -17.71 -1.54
C LYS A 171 -6.38 -17.38 -2.37
N PRO A 172 -5.23 -17.12 -1.72
CA PRO A 172 -3.99 -16.86 -2.43
C PRO A 172 -3.54 -18.07 -3.27
N GLU A 173 -2.92 -17.80 -4.42
CA GLU A 173 -2.27 -18.79 -5.25
C GLU A 173 -1.03 -19.38 -4.56
N SER A 174 -0.60 -20.57 -5.00
CA SER A 174 0.58 -21.26 -4.45
C SER A 174 1.83 -20.38 -4.42
N GLN A 175 2.08 -19.59 -5.46
CA GLN A 175 3.25 -18.71 -5.57
C GLN A 175 3.25 -17.65 -4.46
N ILE A 176 2.08 -17.08 -4.17
CA ILE A 176 1.90 -16.10 -3.10
C ILE A 176 2.09 -16.76 -1.74
N VAL A 177 1.53 -17.95 -1.53
CA VAL A 177 1.70 -18.73 -0.29
C VAL A 177 3.18 -19.07 -0.05
N GLU A 178 3.90 -19.48 -1.08
CA GLU A 178 5.35 -19.77 -1.01
C GLU A 178 6.17 -18.52 -0.65
N LEU A 179 5.87 -17.38 -1.29
CA LEU A 179 6.51 -16.10 -0.95
C LEU A 179 6.28 -15.72 0.51
N MET A 180 5.03 -15.78 0.97
CA MET A 180 4.64 -15.42 2.34
C MET A 180 5.32 -16.33 3.37
N THR A 181 5.33 -17.64 3.11
CA THR A 181 5.99 -18.65 3.98
C THR A 181 7.49 -18.41 4.03
N ARG A 182 8.12 -18.20 2.87
CA ARG A 182 9.56 -17.88 2.79
C ARG A 182 9.92 -16.63 3.59
N TRP A 183 9.11 -15.58 3.52
CA TRP A 183 9.36 -14.35 4.28
C TRP A 183 9.11 -14.53 5.78
N GLN A 184 8.09 -15.28 6.18
CA GLN A 184 7.89 -15.68 7.59
C GLN A 184 9.14 -16.41 8.13
N GLU A 185 9.58 -17.48 7.46
CA GLU A 185 10.75 -18.26 7.87
C GLU A 185 12.02 -17.41 7.96
N GLN A 186 12.24 -16.52 6.98
CA GLN A 186 13.39 -15.61 6.98
C GLN A 186 13.38 -14.66 8.18
N TRP A 187 12.21 -14.14 8.57
CA TRP A 187 12.09 -13.19 9.67
C TRP A 187 12.21 -13.87 11.02
N ASP A 188 11.50 -14.98 11.19
CA ASP A 188 11.42 -15.72 12.45
C ASP A 188 12.79 -16.27 12.84
N ALA A 189 13.63 -16.61 11.87
CA ALA A 189 15.01 -17.05 12.09
C ALA A 189 15.94 -15.95 12.65
N ILE A 190 15.60 -14.67 12.53
CA ILE A 190 16.54 -13.57 12.83
C ILE A 190 16.01 -12.51 13.79
N SER A 191 14.69 -12.37 13.92
CA SER A 191 14.10 -11.18 14.54
C SER A 191 14.12 -11.22 16.06
N GLY A 192 14.09 -12.41 16.65
CA GLY A 192 13.86 -12.62 18.08
C GLY A 192 12.47 -12.16 18.57
N GLN A 193 11.57 -11.80 17.65
CA GLN A 193 10.18 -11.45 17.95
C GLN A 193 9.30 -12.71 18.03
N GLN A 194 8.02 -12.52 18.32
CA GLN A 194 7.01 -13.57 18.12
C GLN A 194 6.99 -14.03 16.65
N PRO A 195 6.63 -15.29 16.36
CA PRO A 195 6.50 -15.77 14.99
C PRO A 195 5.57 -14.90 14.15
N MET A 196 5.97 -14.62 12.91
CA MET A 196 5.17 -13.82 11.98
C MET A 196 3.83 -14.51 11.73
N ARG A 197 2.73 -13.76 11.75
CA ARG A 197 1.40 -14.28 11.40
C ARG A 197 1.09 -14.04 9.93
N LEU A 198 0.78 -15.12 9.22
CA LEU A 198 0.26 -15.07 7.85
C LEU A 198 -1.26 -15.05 7.88
N SER A 199 -1.87 -14.19 7.07
CA SER A 199 -3.33 -14.11 6.98
C SER A 199 -3.79 -13.69 5.58
N TYR A 200 -5.09 -13.84 5.33
CA TYR A 200 -5.75 -13.33 4.14
C TYR A 200 -7.16 -12.84 4.49
N ASN A 201 -7.73 -11.97 3.67
CA ASN A 201 -9.09 -11.49 3.90
C ASN A 201 -10.14 -12.55 3.50
N ASN A 202 -11.21 -12.65 4.30
CA ASN A 202 -12.37 -13.50 4.02
C ASN A 202 -13.61 -12.67 3.65
N VAL A 203 -13.49 -11.35 3.65
CA VAL A 203 -14.58 -10.42 3.34
C VAL A 203 -14.47 -10.06 1.87
N GLN A 204 -15.50 -10.39 1.11
CA GLN A 204 -15.66 -9.91 -0.26
C GLN A 204 -16.05 -8.43 -0.23
N HIS A 205 -15.20 -7.58 -0.79
CA HIS A 205 -15.47 -6.14 -0.89
C HIS A 205 -16.00 -5.77 -2.28
N GLN A 206 -15.37 -6.28 -3.33
CA GLN A 206 -15.69 -5.97 -4.72
C GLN A 206 -16.82 -6.86 -5.24
N LYS A 207 -17.80 -6.23 -5.90
CA LYS A 207 -18.91 -6.90 -6.59
C LYS A 207 -18.99 -6.54 -8.06
N LYS A 208 -18.31 -5.47 -8.50
CA LYS A 208 -18.20 -5.03 -9.90
C LYS A 208 -16.86 -5.48 -10.50
N ASP A 209 -16.63 -5.20 -11.78
CA ASP A 209 -15.53 -5.84 -12.53
C ASP A 209 -14.24 -5.01 -12.62
N THR A 210 -14.20 -3.80 -12.07
CA THR A 210 -13.17 -2.82 -12.46
C THR A 210 -12.34 -2.20 -11.35
N GLU A 211 -12.67 -2.48 -10.09
CA GLU A 211 -12.12 -1.75 -8.96
C GLU A 211 -10.95 -2.47 -8.27
N CYS A 212 -10.49 -3.61 -8.78
CA CYS A 212 -9.49 -4.47 -8.08
C CYS A 212 -8.19 -3.71 -7.79
N GLY A 213 -7.69 -2.91 -8.75
CA GLY A 213 -6.53 -2.04 -8.53
C GLY A 213 -6.78 -0.95 -7.48
N MET A 214 -7.98 -0.37 -7.44
CA MET A 214 -8.36 0.62 -6.42
C MET A 214 -8.46 -0.01 -5.03
N TYR A 215 -8.99 -1.23 -4.93
CA TYR A 215 -9.01 -1.98 -3.69
C TYR A 215 -7.60 -2.35 -3.20
N CYS A 216 -6.65 -2.67 -4.09
CA CYS A 216 -5.25 -2.88 -3.72
C CYS A 216 -4.63 -1.62 -3.08
N LEU A 217 -4.82 -0.46 -3.73
CA LEU A 217 -4.35 0.83 -3.21
C LEU A 217 -5.02 1.21 -1.88
N TYR A 218 -6.30 0.90 -1.73
CA TYR A 218 -7.03 1.13 -0.48
C TYR A 218 -6.56 0.17 0.63
N PHE A 219 -6.29 -1.09 0.32
CA PHE A 219 -5.77 -2.07 1.27
C PHE A 219 -4.42 -1.63 1.84
N HIS A 220 -3.46 -1.23 0.99
CA HIS A 220 -2.19 -0.68 1.45
C HIS A 220 -2.37 0.59 2.29
N TRP A 221 -3.26 1.50 1.87
CA TRP A 221 -3.60 2.69 2.65
C TRP A 221 -4.16 2.33 4.03
N ALA A 222 -5.08 1.36 4.09
CA ALA A 222 -5.68 0.88 5.32
C ALA A 222 -4.62 0.26 6.25
N CYS A 223 -3.69 -0.54 5.72
CA CYS A 223 -2.56 -1.07 6.49
C CYS A 223 -1.66 0.04 7.04
N LEU A 224 -1.31 1.04 6.23
CA LEU A 224 -0.46 2.16 6.64
C LEU A 224 -1.12 3.05 7.71
N MET A 225 -2.44 3.20 7.63
CA MET A 225 -3.24 4.02 8.54
C MET A 225 -3.85 3.24 9.71
N ASN A 226 -3.58 1.93 9.83
CA ASN A 226 -4.20 1.01 10.77
C ASN A 226 -5.76 1.05 10.75
N LEU A 227 -6.35 1.13 9.56
CA LEU A 227 -7.79 1.12 9.37
C LEU A 227 -8.32 -0.32 9.23
N PRO A 228 -9.46 -0.64 9.86
CA PRO A 228 -10.06 -1.97 9.72
C PRO A 228 -10.68 -2.16 8.32
N MET A 229 -10.58 -3.38 7.81
CA MET A 229 -11.26 -3.85 6.60
C MET A 229 -12.06 -5.14 6.88
N ASP A 230 -12.57 -5.28 8.10
CA ASP A 230 -13.36 -6.44 8.56
C ASP A 230 -14.82 -6.41 8.06
N LYS A 231 -15.22 -5.34 7.37
CA LYS A 231 -16.56 -5.15 6.82
C LYS A 231 -16.49 -4.85 5.32
N PRO A 232 -17.51 -5.25 4.53
CA PRO A 232 -17.57 -4.92 3.12
C PRO A 232 -17.47 -3.42 2.89
N ILE A 233 -16.64 -3.03 1.92
CA ILE A 233 -16.50 -1.64 1.49
C ILE A 233 -17.06 -1.58 0.07
N PRO A 234 -18.20 -0.92 -0.17
CA PRO A 234 -18.88 -0.96 -1.47
C PRO A 234 -18.03 -0.39 -2.62
N ASP A 235 -18.25 -0.90 -3.83
CA ASP A 235 -17.56 -0.43 -5.05
C ASP A 235 -17.78 1.06 -5.32
N ASP A 236 -18.92 1.62 -4.89
CA ASP A 236 -19.22 3.05 -5.03
C ASP A 236 -18.36 3.92 -4.09
N VAL A 237 -17.99 3.39 -2.94
CA VAL A 237 -17.02 4.03 -2.03
C VAL A 237 -15.63 4.01 -2.64
N MET A 238 -15.21 2.89 -3.24
CA MET A 238 -13.93 2.82 -3.98
C MET A 238 -13.92 3.76 -5.18
N ASN A 239 -15.05 3.87 -5.88
CA ASN A 239 -15.21 4.84 -6.94
C ASN A 239 -15.08 6.27 -6.43
N ALA A 240 -15.68 6.63 -5.29
CA ALA A 240 -15.46 7.96 -4.70
C ALA A 240 -13.99 8.17 -4.30
N PHE A 241 -13.33 7.12 -3.80
CA PHE A 241 -11.92 7.14 -3.37
C PHE A 241 -10.95 7.49 -4.51
N ARG A 242 -11.31 7.25 -5.78
CA ARG A 242 -10.54 7.72 -6.95
C ARG A 242 -10.25 9.24 -6.89
N ASN A 243 -11.19 10.05 -6.39
CA ASN A 243 -11.00 11.51 -6.27
C ASN A 243 -9.97 11.92 -5.22
N LEU A 244 -9.67 11.02 -4.26
CA LEU A 244 -8.65 11.25 -3.26
C LEU A 244 -7.26 10.93 -3.81
N LEU A 245 -7.17 9.87 -4.60
CA LEU A 245 -5.90 9.35 -5.12
C LEU A 245 -5.46 10.00 -6.42
N PHE A 246 -6.39 10.54 -7.21
CA PHE A 246 -6.11 11.10 -8.53
C PHE A 246 -6.71 12.49 -8.70
N ARG A 247 -6.01 13.35 -9.46
CA ARG A 247 -6.59 14.57 -10.03
C ARG A 247 -7.41 14.17 -11.24
N MET A 248 -8.72 14.29 -11.12
CA MET A 248 -9.65 13.98 -12.19
C MET A 248 -9.49 14.96 -13.36
N PRO A 249 -9.72 14.54 -14.61
CA PRO A 249 -9.77 15.46 -15.75
C PRO A 249 -10.84 16.54 -15.51
N GLU A 250 -10.57 17.76 -15.94
CA GLU A 250 -11.61 18.80 -15.98
C GLU A 250 -12.62 18.44 -17.07
N ASN A 251 -13.91 18.54 -16.73
CA ASN A 251 -15.02 18.28 -17.66
C ASN A 251 -15.14 19.39 -18.72
#